data_AF-A0A971MKN1-F1
#
_entry.id   AF-A0A971MKN1-F1
#
_cell.length_a   1.000
_cell.length_b   1.000
_cell.length_c   1.000
_cell.angle_alpha   90.00
_cell.angle_beta   90.00
_cell.angle_gamma   90.00
#
_symmetry.space_group_name_H-M   'P 1'
#
loop_
_entity.id
_entity.type
_entity.pdbx_description
1 polymer ?
#
loop_
_entity_poly.entity_id
_entity_poly.type
_entity_poly.pdbx_seq_one_letter_code
_entity_poly.pdbx_strand_id
1 'polypeptide(L)'
;MRLIVSHLTRGLIYRSVLRLLPAFPGTAFSLFWQLVNLYGTLPAIILTVLLFQSAAILVALLIMTASLFAVDVQAAFIAGTAVIVFLILVWATATLYINWRLRLKQYHLYCSTRTALILLGLLLCNRLPELKLSPDMTFWEMHIKPVRAGKLDAMEPASIARNIAADYRRAKEFLGPGAVIFGCSPGSFVRHMQEAGLNAAQYTVWETVIPPRHSRVFGRERPFYFYIVH
;
A
#
# COMPACT_ATOMS: atom_id res chain seq x y z
N MET A 1 -27.35 -16.32 -22.44
CA MET A 1 -25.89 -16.16 -22.66
C MET A 1 -25.42 -14.71 -22.80
N ARG A 2 -26.07 -13.84 -23.60
CA ARG A 2 -25.68 -12.41 -23.72
C ARG A 2 -25.64 -11.65 -22.38
N LEU A 3 -26.56 -11.96 -21.46
CA LEU A 3 -26.62 -11.33 -20.14
C LEU A 3 -25.45 -11.76 -19.23
N ILE A 4 -25.13 -13.06 -19.22
CA ILE A 4 -23.99 -13.64 -18.48
C ILE A 4 -22.67 -13.11 -19.05
N VAL A 5 -22.51 -13.09 -20.37
CA VAL A 5 -21.35 -12.49 -21.04
C VAL A 5 -21.28 -11.00 -20.75
N SER A 6 -22.40 -10.27 -20.76
CA SER A 6 -22.42 -8.84 -20.40
C SER A 6 -22.09 -8.59 -18.93
N HIS A 7 -22.49 -9.45 -18.00
CA HIS A 7 -22.07 -9.37 -16.58
C HIS A 7 -20.60 -9.75 -16.41
N LEU A 8 -20.14 -10.74 -17.16
CA LEU A 8 -18.74 -11.15 -17.23
C LEU A 8 -17.86 -10.11 -17.92
N THR A 9 -18.37 -9.16 -18.71
CA THR A 9 -17.57 -8.20 -19.51
C THR A 9 -17.81 -6.73 -19.13
N ARG A 10 -18.89 -6.39 -18.42
CA ARG A 10 -19.21 -5.03 -17.95
C ARG A 10 -18.94 -4.80 -16.46
N GLY A 11 -18.20 -5.71 -15.81
CA GLY A 11 -17.76 -5.52 -14.42
C GLY A 11 -16.60 -4.50 -14.33
N LEU A 12 -16.48 -3.83 -13.17
CA LEU A 12 -15.35 -2.96 -12.77
C LEU A 12 -13.95 -3.54 -13.10
N ILE A 13 -13.86 -4.86 -13.20
CA ILE A 13 -12.69 -5.62 -13.64
C ILE A 13 -12.15 -5.11 -14.99
N TYR A 14 -13.00 -4.74 -15.94
CA TYR A 14 -12.58 -4.46 -17.34
C TYR A 14 -12.09 -3.04 -17.60
N ARG A 15 -12.54 -2.04 -16.82
CA ARG A 15 -12.09 -0.64 -17.02
C ARG A 15 -10.60 -0.47 -16.70
N SER A 16 -10.04 -1.36 -15.86
CA SER A 16 -8.63 -1.33 -15.49
C SER A 16 -8.09 -2.70 -15.06
N VAL A 17 -8.27 -3.75 -15.87
CA VAL A 17 -7.77 -5.12 -15.60
C VAL A 17 -6.29 -5.10 -15.22
N LEU A 18 -5.50 -4.28 -15.93
CA LEU A 18 -4.07 -4.16 -15.70
C LEU A 18 -3.73 -3.63 -14.29
N ARG A 19 -4.65 -2.91 -13.63
CA ARG A 19 -4.48 -2.48 -12.23
C ARG A 19 -4.71 -3.60 -11.22
N LEU A 20 -5.34 -4.71 -11.61
CA LEU A 20 -5.48 -5.88 -10.75
C LEU A 20 -4.16 -6.65 -10.61
N LEU A 21 -3.30 -6.59 -11.62
CA LEU A 21 -1.99 -7.25 -11.60
C LEU A 21 -1.13 -6.80 -10.39
N PRO A 22 -0.93 -5.49 -10.13
CA PRO A 22 -0.18 -5.05 -8.96
C PRO A 22 -0.97 -5.11 -7.65
N ALA A 23 -2.28 -5.43 -7.66
CA ALA A 23 -3.14 -5.29 -6.49
C ALA A 23 -2.79 -6.27 -5.37
N PHE A 24 -2.52 -7.53 -5.69
CA PHE A 24 -2.16 -8.52 -4.68
C PHE A 24 -0.81 -8.19 -4.00
N PRO A 25 0.30 -7.99 -4.74
CA PRO A 25 1.55 -7.56 -4.11
C PRO A 25 1.41 -6.21 -3.38
N GLY A 26 0.68 -5.25 -3.96
CA GLY A 26 0.45 -3.95 -3.33
C GLY A 26 -0.26 -4.06 -1.98
N THR A 27 -1.20 -5.01 -1.85
CA THR A 27 -1.85 -5.28 -0.56
C THR A 27 -0.90 -5.96 0.41
N ALA A 28 -0.19 -7.00 -0.04
CA ALA A 28 0.72 -7.77 0.80
C ALA A 28 1.87 -6.90 1.35
N PHE A 29 2.50 -6.08 0.50
CA PHE A 29 3.60 -5.20 0.92
C PHE A 29 3.14 -4.06 1.82
N SER A 30 1.93 -3.51 1.63
CA SER A 30 1.37 -2.55 2.57
C SER A 30 1.17 -3.14 3.97
N LEU A 31 0.65 -4.37 4.04
CA LEU A 31 0.52 -5.08 5.32
C LEU A 31 1.89 -5.40 5.92
N PHE A 32 2.84 -5.86 5.11
CA PHE A 32 4.20 -6.20 5.57
C PHE A 32 4.84 -5.06 6.35
N TRP A 33 4.82 -3.83 5.83
CA TRP A 33 5.43 -2.69 6.53
C TRP A 33 4.80 -2.42 7.88
N GLN A 34 3.49 -2.60 8.02
CA GLN A 34 2.81 -2.39 9.30
C GLN A 34 3.02 -3.57 10.25
N LEU A 35 3.17 -4.80 9.75
CA LEU A 35 3.59 -5.94 10.54
C LEU A 35 5.00 -5.75 11.10
N VAL A 36 5.93 -5.15 10.34
CA VAL A 36 7.25 -4.78 10.84
C VAL A 36 7.13 -3.81 12.01
N ASN A 37 6.26 -2.81 11.91
CA ASN A 37 6.04 -1.84 12.98
C ASN A 37 5.38 -2.45 14.24
N LEU A 38 4.52 -3.46 14.08
CA LEU A 38 3.77 -4.10 15.18
C LEU A 38 4.55 -5.23 15.86
N TYR A 39 5.17 -6.11 15.07
CA TYR A 39 5.72 -7.39 15.54
C TYR A 39 7.22 -7.54 15.26
N GLY A 40 7.81 -6.59 14.54
CA GLY A 40 9.21 -6.63 14.12
C GLY A 40 9.43 -7.36 12.80
N THR A 41 10.67 -7.28 12.31
CA THR A 41 11.03 -7.73 10.96
C THR A 41 10.88 -9.23 10.75
N LEU A 42 11.30 -10.05 11.72
CA LEU A 42 11.30 -11.51 11.55
C LEU A 42 9.88 -12.08 11.44
N PRO A 43 8.92 -11.77 12.35
CA PRO A 43 7.54 -12.22 12.19
C PRO A 43 6.91 -11.72 10.89
N ALA A 44 7.18 -10.47 10.50
CA ALA A 44 6.66 -9.90 9.26
C ALA A 44 7.15 -10.66 8.01
N ILE A 45 8.44 -11.02 7.95
CA ILE A 45 9.00 -11.82 6.86
C ILE A 45 8.34 -13.20 6.81
N ILE A 46 8.25 -13.90 7.95
CA ILE A 46 7.66 -15.24 8.02
C ILE A 46 6.21 -15.22 7.50
N LEU A 47 5.38 -14.31 8.01
CA LEU A 47 3.97 -14.19 7.60
C LEU A 47 3.83 -13.85 6.11
N THR A 48 4.70 -12.99 5.58
CA THR A 48 4.67 -12.59 4.17
C THR A 48 5.10 -13.74 3.25
N VAL A 49 6.12 -14.50 3.64
CA VAL A 49 6.55 -15.71 2.90
C VAL A 49 5.42 -16.74 2.89
N LEU A 50 4.80 -17.01 4.05
CA LEU A 50 3.67 -17.94 4.14
C LEU A 50 2.49 -17.49 3.27
N LEU A 51 2.19 -16.19 3.22
CA LEU A 51 1.14 -15.64 2.36
C LEU A 51 1.44 -15.89 0.88
N PHE A 52 2.65 -15.57 0.42
CA PHE A 52 3.03 -15.78 -0.99
C PHE A 52 3.13 -17.25 -1.36
N GLN A 53 3.62 -18.11 -0.47
CA GLN A 53 3.63 -19.56 -0.68
C GLN A 53 2.22 -20.13 -0.76
N SER A 54 1.32 -19.73 0.15
CA SER A 54 -0.08 -20.15 0.12
C SER A 54 -0.78 -19.70 -1.17
N ALA A 55 -0.48 -18.48 -1.64
CA ALA A 55 -0.98 -18.00 -2.92
C ALA A 55 -0.44 -18.81 -4.11
N ALA A 56 0.85 -19.16 -4.12
CA ALA A 56 1.44 -20.01 -5.15
C ALA A 56 0.81 -21.41 -5.18
N ILE A 57 0.57 -22.02 -4.01
CA ILE A 57 -0.13 -23.30 -3.88
C ILE A 57 -1.56 -23.18 -4.41
N LEU A 58 -2.29 -22.11 -4.05
CA LEU A 58 -3.65 -21.89 -4.55
C LEU A 58 -3.67 -21.78 -6.09
N VAL A 59 -2.73 -21.04 -6.68
CA VAL A 59 -2.62 -20.95 -8.14
C VAL A 59 -2.29 -22.31 -8.76
N ALA A 60 -1.39 -23.09 -8.14
CA ALA A 60 -1.08 -24.44 -8.59
C ALA A 60 -2.32 -25.36 -8.60
N LEU A 61 -3.12 -25.33 -7.53
CA LEU A 61 -4.37 -26.11 -7.44
C LEU A 61 -5.38 -25.68 -8.51
N LEU A 62 -5.46 -24.39 -8.82
CA LEU A 62 -6.30 -23.89 -9.92
C LEU A 62 -5.82 -24.40 -11.28
N ILE A 63 -4.52 -24.40 -11.53
CA ILE A 63 -3.92 -24.93 -12.78
C ILE A 63 -4.22 -26.43 -12.91
N MET A 64 -4.02 -27.20 -11.84
CA MET A 64 -4.33 -28.63 -11.83
C MET A 64 -5.81 -28.88 -12.09
N THR A 65 -6.70 -28.16 -11.42
CA THR A 65 -8.15 -28.32 -11.59
C THR A 65 -8.58 -27.95 -13.01
N ALA A 66 -8.07 -26.84 -13.55
CA ALA A 66 -8.39 -26.37 -14.90
C ALA A 66 -7.84 -27.30 -15.99
N SER A 67 -6.73 -27.98 -15.72
CA SER A 67 -6.16 -29.01 -16.62
C SER A 67 -6.75 -30.40 -16.40
N LEU A 68 -7.81 -30.54 -15.58
CA LEU A 68 -8.39 -31.84 -15.21
C LEU A 68 -7.34 -32.82 -14.65
N PHE A 69 -6.41 -32.30 -13.86
CA PHE A 69 -5.29 -33.03 -13.25
C PHE A 69 -4.31 -33.65 -14.27
N ALA A 70 -4.28 -33.15 -15.52
CA ALA A 70 -3.29 -33.58 -16.51
C ALA A 70 -1.88 -33.04 -16.22
N VAL A 71 -1.76 -31.92 -15.52
CA VAL A 71 -0.49 -31.34 -15.08
C VAL A 71 -0.16 -31.86 -13.67
N ASP A 72 1.07 -32.33 -13.47
CA ASP A 72 1.52 -32.79 -12.16
C ASP A 72 1.69 -31.64 -11.15
N VAL A 73 1.71 -31.99 -9.86
CA VAL A 73 1.78 -31.03 -8.75
C VAL A 73 3.03 -30.16 -8.82
N GLN A 74 4.18 -30.72 -9.20
CA GLN A 74 5.45 -30.00 -9.22
C GLN A 74 5.45 -28.96 -10.33
N ALA A 75 5.04 -29.35 -11.55
CA ALA A 75 4.90 -28.44 -12.68
C ALA A 75 3.89 -27.32 -12.39
N ALA A 76 2.74 -27.66 -11.80
CA ALA A 76 1.72 -26.68 -11.42
C ALA A 76 2.23 -25.71 -10.35
N PHE A 77 3.00 -26.18 -9.36
CA PHE A 77 3.59 -25.35 -8.32
C PHE A 77 4.66 -24.39 -8.86
N ILE A 78 5.52 -24.86 -9.77
CA ILE A 78 6.50 -24.02 -10.46
C ILE A 78 5.78 -22.93 -11.25
N ALA A 79 4.74 -23.29 -12.01
CA ALA A 79 3.92 -22.33 -12.75
C ALA A 79 3.23 -21.32 -11.83
N GLY A 80 2.63 -21.76 -10.72
CA GLY A 80 2.03 -20.90 -9.73
C GLY A 80 3.02 -19.92 -9.11
N THR A 81 4.22 -20.39 -8.77
CA THR A 81 5.32 -19.55 -8.28
C THR A 81 5.75 -18.52 -9.32
N ALA A 82 5.88 -18.91 -10.59
CA ALA A 82 6.21 -18.00 -11.68
C ALA A 82 5.16 -16.89 -11.85
N VAL A 83 3.87 -17.21 -11.72
CA VAL A 83 2.78 -16.22 -11.72
C VAL A 83 2.94 -15.23 -10.57
N ILE A 84 3.21 -15.70 -9.35
CA ILE A 84 3.41 -14.80 -8.19
C ILE A 84 4.61 -13.88 -8.41
N VAL A 85 5.74 -14.42 -8.88
CA VAL A 85 6.94 -13.62 -9.19
C VAL A 85 6.63 -12.57 -10.26
N PHE A 86 5.91 -12.95 -11.32
CA PHE A 86 5.47 -12.02 -12.35
C PHE A 86 4.63 -10.86 -11.78
N LEU A 87 3.65 -11.15 -10.91
CA LEU A 87 2.83 -10.10 -10.27
C LEU A 87 3.69 -9.15 -9.41
N ILE A 88 4.65 -9.68 -8.65
CA ILE A 88 5.59 -8.87 -7.85
C ILE A 88 6.41 -7.94 -8.76
N LEU A 89 6.92 -8.45 -9.89
CA LEU A 89 7.67 -7.64 -10.86
C LEU A 89 6.81 -6.54 -11.49
N VAL A 90 5.54 -6.84 -11.83
CA VAL A 90 4.60 -5.83 -12.35
C VAL A 90 4.34 -4.74 -11.30
N TRP A 91 4.15 -5.12 -10.04
CA TRP A 91 3.99 -4.15 -8.95
C TRP A 91 5.25 -3.31 -8.71
N ALA A 92 6.42 -3.95 -8.71
CA ALA A 92 7.71 -3.27 -8.49
C ALA A 92 7.99 -2.27 -9.62
N THR A 93 7.77 -2.65 -10.87
CA THR A 93 7.94 -1.76 -12.03
C THR A 93 6.97 -0.59 -12.00
N ALA A 94 5.69 -0.81 -11.68
CA ALA A 94 4.71 0.27 -11.52
C ALA A 94 5.12 1.25 -10.40
N THR A 95 5.56 0.73 -9.27
CA THR A 95 6.04 1.52 -8.13
C THR A 95 7.30 2.32 -8.49
N LEU A 96 8.28 1.70 -9.14
CA LEU A 96 9.52 2.35 -9.58
C LEU A 96 9.24 3.47 -10.59
N TYR A 97 8.40 3.19 -11.60
CA TYR A 97 8.02 4.15 -12.62
C TYR A 97 7.43 5.43 -12.00
N ILE A 98 6.52 5.27 -11.04
CA ILE A 98 5.85 6.40 -10.40
C ILE A 98 6.82 7.20 -9.52
N ASN A 99 7.64 6.52 -8.72
CA ASN A 99 8.64 7.20 -7.89
C ASN A 99 9.69 7.92 -8.73
N TRP A 100 10.10 7.34 -9.86
CA TRP A 100 11.03 7.97 -10.80
C TRP A 100 10.42 9.23 -11.44
N ARG A 101 9.15 9.17 -11.82
CA ARG A 101 8.43 10.31 -12.43
C ARG A 101 8.16 11.43 -11.42
N LEU A 102 7.78 11.08 -10.19
CA LEU A 102 7.46 12.06 -9.16
C LEU A 102 8.68 12.67 -8.48
N ARG A 103 9.84 11.98 -8.44
CA ARG A 103 11.07 12.44 -7.76
C ARG A 103 10.79 13.05 -6.37
N LEU A 104 9.94 12.38 -5.59
CA LEU A 104 9.56 12.80 -4.24
C LEU A 104 10.81 12.92 -3.37
N LYS A 105 10.86 13.88 -2.45
CA LYS A 105 12.03 14.15 -1.62
C LYS A 105 12.03 13.34 -0.32
N GLN A 106 10.88 13.30 0.35
CA GLN A 106 10.69 12.74 1.67
C GLN A 106 10.07 11.34 1.62
N TYR A 107 9.24 11.06 0.60
CA TYR A 107 8.47 9.84 0.52
C TYR A 107 8.80 8.94 -0.66
N HIS A 108 8.45 7.66 -0.51
CA HIS A 108 8.14 6.76 -1.59
C HIS A 108 6.65 6.50 -1.66
N LEU A 109 6.13 6.43 -2.89
CA LEU A 109 4.73 6.11 -3.16
C LEU A 109 4.63 4.68 -3.69
N TYR A 110 3.80 3.85 -3.07
CA TYR A 110 3.61 2.47 -3.44
C TYR A 110 2.20 2.27 -4.00
N CYS A 111 2.11 1.50 -5.10
CA CYS A 111 0.81 1.09 -5.61
C CYS A 111 0.15 0.17 -4.57
N SER A 112 -1.05 0.52 -4.12
CA SER A 112 -1.76 -0.24 -3.11
C SER A 112 -3.24 -0.37 -3.47
N THR A 113 -4.04 -0.86 -2.55
CA THR A 113 -5.45 -1.19 -2.80
C THR A 113 -6.35 -0.65 -1.70
N ARG A 114 -7.64 -0.57 -2.01
CA ARG A 114 -8.69 -0.36 -1.02
C ARG A 114 -8.65 -1.42 0.08
N THR A 115 -8.38 -2.67 -0.29
CA THR A 115 -8.29 -3.79 0.66
C THR A 115 -7.19 -3.54 1.66
N ALA A 116 -6.02 -3.08 1.21
CA ALA A 116 -4.93 -2.68 2.10
C ALA A 116 -5.37 -1.58 3.07
N LEU A 117 -5.97 -0.50 2.55
CA LEU A 117 -6.46 0.61 3.37
C LEU A 117 -7.43 0.14 4.46
N ILE A 118 -8.41 -0.72 4.12
CA ILE A 118 -9.40 -1.24 5.06
C ILE A 118 -8.73 -2.13 6.11
N LEU A 119 -7.91 -3.08 5.67
CA LEU A 119 -7.21 -4.00 6.57
C LEU A 119 -6.28 -3.24 7.53
N LEU A 120 -5.61 -2.19 7.05
CA LEU A 120 -4.78 -1.33 7.88
C LEU A 120 -5.62 -0.49 8.86
N GLY A 121 -6.75 0.06 8.42
CA GLY A 121 -7.67 0.77 9.33
C GLY A 121 -8.17 -0.13 10.46
N LEU A 122 -8.48 -1.39 10.16
CA LEU A 122 -8.89 -2.38 11.16
C LEU A 122 -7.72 -2.79 12.06
N LEU A 123 -6.58 -3.17 11.47
CA LEU A 123 -5.41 -3.65 12.19
C LEU A 123 -4.80 -2.58 13.10
N LEU A 124 -4.71 -1.34 12.62
CA LEU A 124 -4.02 -0.25 13.31
C LEU A 124 -4.94 0.59 14.18
N CYS A 125 -6.22 0.74 13.81
CA CYS A 125 -7.12 1.70 14.49
C CYS A 125 -8.43 1.06 14.96
N ASN A 126 -8.69 -0.22 14.65
CA ASN A 126 -9.98 -0.87 14.86
C ASN A 126 -11.16 -0.06 14.26
N ARG A 127 -10.93 0.57 13.11
CA ARG A 127 -11.90 1.47 12.44
C ARG A 127 -11.94 1.22 10.94
N LEU A 128 -13.14 1.39 10.36
CA LEU A 128 -13.32 1.37 8.92
C LEU A 128 -13.21 2.80 8.35
N PRO A 129 -12.39 3.02 7.31
CA PRO A 129 -12.33 4.29 6.60
C PRO A 129 -13.68 4.71 6.02
N GLU A 130 -14.21 5.83 6.49
CA GLU A 130 -15.41 6.46 5.94
C GLU A 130 -15.07 7.18 4.63
N LEU A 131 -15.05 6.41 3.54
CA LEU A 131 -14.74 6.88 2.19
C LEU A 131 -15.95 6.74 1.28
N LYS A 132 -16.40 7.85 0.69
CA LYS A 132 -17.38 7.80 -0.41
C LYS A 132 -16.71 7.23 -1.65
N LEU A 133 -17.08 6.02 -2.05
CA LEU A 133 -16.42 5.29 -3.11
C LEU A 133 -16.87 5.78 -4.49
N SER A 134 -15.90 5.92 -5.40
CA SER A 134 -16.13 6.13 -6.82
C SER A 134 -15.37 5.09 -7.65
N PRO A 135 -15.90 4.65 -8.82
CA PRO A 135 -15.23 3.70 -9.71
C PRO A 135 -13.83 4.12 -10.17
N ASP A 136 -13.54 5.42 -10.14
CA ASP A 136 -12.29 5.99 -10.64
C ASP A 136 -11.20 6.13 -9.56
N MET A 137 -11.51 5.73 -8.33
CA MET A 137 -10.58 5.88 -7.22
C MET A 137 -9.34 4.98 -7.37
N THR A 138 -8.18 5.55 -7.06
CA THR A 138 -6.92 4.81 -6.99
C THR A 138 -6.34 4.91 -5.58
N PHE A 139 -5.65 3.88 -5.14
CA PHE A 139 -5.19 3.75 -3.76
C PHE A 139 -3.67 3.67 -3.75
N TRP A 140 -3.05 4.52 -2.93
CA TRP A 140 -1.61 4.68 -2.89
C TRP A 140 -1.15 4.75 -1.45
N GLU A 141 -0.14 3.96 -1.12
CA GLU A 141 0.46 4.00 0.20
C GLU A 141 1.74 4.85 0.17
N MET A 142 1.90 5.73 1.14
CA MET A 142 3.03 6.63 1.25
C MET A 142 3.90 6.26 2.44
N HIS A 143 5.19 6.05 2.20
CA HIS A 143 6.18 5.69 3.23
C HIS A 143 7.38 6.61 3.21
N ILE A 144 7.86 6.99 4.40
CA ILE A 144 9.07 7.82 4.51
C ILE A 144 10.26 7.04 3.96
N LYS A 145 11.10 7.69 3.14
CA LYS A 145 12.29 7.04 2.59
C LYS A 145 13.21 6.54 3.72
N PRO A 146 13.68 5.28 3.71
CA PRO A 146 14.57 4.76 4.75
C PRO A 146 15.83 5.63 4.97
N VAL A 147 16.43 6.15 3.89
CA VAL A 147 17.61 7.02 3.95
C VAL A 147 17.32 8.36 4.64
N ARG A 148 16.08 8.85 4.56
CA ARG A 148 15.63 10.08 5.24
C ARG A 148 15.20 9.79 6.66
N ALA A 149 14.56 8.64 6.88
CA ALA A 149 14.16 8.19 8.19
C ALA A 149 15.34 8.26 9.17
N GLY A 150 16.49 7.63 8.87
CA GLY A 150 17.65 7.67 9.78
C GLY A 150 18.33 9.04 9.99
N LYS A 151 17.91 10.11 9.28
CA LYS A 151 18.59 11.42 9.27
C LYS A 151 17.67 12.59 9.64
N LEU A 152 16.47 12.32 10.15
CA LEU A 152 15.51 13.39 10.46
C LEU A 152 15.99 14.36 11.54
N ASP A 153 16.72 13.88 12.56
CA ASP A 153 17.22 14.74 13.64
C ASP A 153 18.28 15.76 13.14
N ALA A 154 18.95 15.45 12.04
CA ALA A 154 19.94 16.34 11.42
C ALA A 154 19.31 17.34 10.42
N MET A 155 17.99 17.30 10.24
CA MET A 155 17.27 18.16 9.31
C MET A 155 16.44 19.20 10.04
N GLU A 156 16.39 20.43 9.53
CA GLU A 156 15.53 21.45 10.11
C GLU A 156 14.04 21.08 9.97
N PRO A 157 13.24 21.19 11.05
CA PRO A 157 11.81 20.86 11.04
C PRO A 157 11.02 21.58 9.93
N ALA A 158 11.31 22.85 9.66
CA ALA A 158 10.67 23.63 8.60
C ALA A 158 11.03 23.12 7.19
N SER A 159 12.21 22.54 7.01
CA SER A 159 12.61 21.91 5.75
C SER A 159 11.85 20.60 5.53
N ILE A 160 11.65 19.81 6.59
CA ILE A 160 10.87 18.57 6.56
C ILE A 160 9.42 18.87 6.16
N ALA A 161 8.76 19.82 6.84
CA ALA A 161 7.39 20.22 6.55
C ALA A 161 7.21 20.70 5.08
N ARG A 162 8.12 21.55 4.57
CA ARG A 162 8.08 22.01 3.18
C ARG A 162 8.26 20.88 2.17
N ASN A 163 9.16 19.93 2.44
CA ASN A 163 9.37 18.79 1.55
C ASN A 163 8.16 17.86 1.52
N ILE A 164 7.53 17.62 2.68
CA ILE A 164 6.27 16.86 2.78
C ILE A 164 5.18 17.55 1.96
N ALA A 165 4.97 18.85 2.16
CA ALA A 165 3.96 19.61 1.43
C ALA A 165 4.17 19.55 -0.10
N ALA A 166 5.42 19.69 -0.55
CA ALA A 166 5.77 19.60 -1.96
C ALA A 166 5.52 18.20 -2.53
N ASP A 167 5.84 17.15 -1.77
CA ASP A 167 5.63 15.76 -2.19
C ASP A 167 4.14 15.43 -2.32
N TYR A 168 3.31 15.83 -1.35
CA TYR A 168 1.85 15.64 -1.41
C TYR A 168 1.23 16.37 -2.59
N ARG A 169 1.61 17.64 -2.80
CA ARG A 169 1.12 18.42 -3.93
C ARG A 169 1.43 17.75 -5.26
N ARG A 170 2.70 17.36 -5.46
CA ARG A 170 3.14 16.71 -6.69
C ARG A 170 2.47 15.35 -6.89
N ALA A 171 2.29 14.58 -5.83
CA ALA A 171 1.57 13.31 -5.89
C ALA A 171 0.10 13.53 -6.31
N LYS A 172 -0.59 14.49 -5.69
CA LYS A 172 -2.00 14.78 -6.02
C LYS A 172 -2.18 15.31 -7.44
N GLU A 173 -1.32 16.23 -7.88
CA GLU A 173 -1.31 16.75 -9.26
C GLU A 173 -1.10 15.64 -10.30
N PHE A 174 -0.21 14.69 -10.00
CA PHE A 174 0.12 13.61 -10.92
C PHE A 174 -0.95 12.50 -11.00
N LEU A 175 -1.51 12.12 -9.85
CA LEU A 175 -2.44 10.99 -9.76
C LEU A 175 -3.88 11.38 -10.14
N GLY A 176 -4.19 12.68 -10.14
CA GLY A 176 -5.47 13.22 -10.59
C GLY A 176 -6.60 13.10 -9.58
N PRO A 177 -7.82 13.55 -9.96
CA PRO A 177 -8.98 13.53 -9.09
C PRO A 177 -9.42 12.08 -8.82
N GLY A 178 -9.50 11.69 -7.54
CA GLY A 178 -9.85 10.33 -7.11
C GLY A 178 -8.68 9.51 -6.54
N ALA A 179 -7.47 10.07 -6.48
CA ALA A 179 -6.36 9.43 -5.79
C ALA A 179 -6.53 9.51 -4.26
N VAL A 180 -6.60 8.36 -3.62
CA VAL A 180 -6.58 8.21 -2.17
C VAL A 180 -5.16 7.85 -1.76
N ILE A 181 -4.51 8.76 -1.04
CA ILE A 181 -3.16 8.55 -0.50
C ILE A 181 -3.29 8.26 0.98
N PHE A 182 -2.73 7.16 1.45
CA PHE A 182 -2.75 6.82 2.86
C PHE A 182 -1.38 6.34 3.34
N GLY A 183 -1.20 6.27 4.65
CA GLY A 183 0.02 5.75 5.23
C GLY A 183 -0.04 5.77 6.74
N CYS A 184 0.97 5.18 7.35
CA CYS A 184 1.17 5.20 8.79
C CYS A 184 2.53 5.85 9.08
N SER A 185 2.58 6.85 9.96
CA SER A 185 3.84 7.52 10.28
C SER A 185 3.87 8.04 11.72
N PRO A 186 5.06 8.12 12.33
CA PRO A 186 5.22 8.56 13.71
C PRO A 186 5.15 10.08 13.85
N GLY A 187 4.55 10.55 14.95
CA GLY A 187 4.38 11.98 15.26
C GLY A 187 3.22 12.63 14.51
N SER A 188 2.77 13.81 14.98
CA SER A 188 1.58 14.50 14.45
C SER A 188 1.84 15.05 13.04
N PHE A 189 1.71 14.19 12.04
CA PHE A 189 1.71 14.55 10.63
C PHE A 189 0.65 15.59 10.28
N VAL A 190 -0.38 15.69 11.11
CA VAL A 190 -1.43 16.73 11.08
C VAL A 190 -0.84 18.13 10.96
N ARG A 191 0.17 18.48 11.77
CA ARG A 191 0.75 19.84 11.75
C ARG A 191 1.41 20.14 10.41
N HIS A 192 2.15 19.18 9.85
CA HIS A 192 2.81 19.35 8.56
C HIS A 192 1.81 19.33 7.39
N MET A 193 0.69 18.62 7.51
CA MET A 193 -0.39 18.66 6.52
C MET A 193 -1.17 19.99 6.57
N GLN A 194 -1.42 20.52 7.77
CA GLN A 194 -2.02 21.84 7.96
C GLN A 194 -1.11 22.95 7.44
N GLU A 195 0.18 22.89 7.77
CA GLU A 195 1.21 23.81 7.23
C GLU A 195 1.36 23.67 5.71
N ALA A 196 1.02 22.51 5.13
CA ALA A 196 0.97 22.30 3.69
C ALA A 196 -0.26 22.92 3.00
N GLY A 197 -1.20 23.50 3.75
CA GLY A 197 -2.42 24.10 3.24
C GLY A 197 -3.52 23.10 2.87
N LEU A 198 -3.41 21.84 3.33
CA LEU A 198 -4.49 20.87 3.18
C LEU A 198 -5.65 21.25 4.10
N ASN A 199 -6.84 21.38 3.53
CA ASN A 199 -8.04 21.67 4.31
C ASN A 199 -8.38 20.45 5.18
N ALA A 200 -8.81 20.64 6.43
CA ALA A 200 -9.17 19.56 7.36
C ALA A 200 -10.25 18.63 6.80
N ALA A 201 -11.07 19.11 5.85
CA ALA A 201 -12.06 18.29 5.14
C ALA A 201 -11.46 17.29 4.10
N GLN A 202 -10.17 17.43 3.77
CA GLN A 202 -9.49 16.63 2.73
C GLN A 202 -8.64 15.51 3.30
N TYR A 203 -8.53 15.39 4.61
CA TYR A 203 -7.75 14.33 5.23
C TYR A 203 -8.39 13.84 6.53
N THR A 204 -8.16 12.57 6.82
CA THR A 204 -8.53 11.93 8.08
C THR A 204 -7.26 11.43 8.76
N VAL A 205 -7.11 11.67 10.05
CA VAL A 205 -5.99 11.15 10.84
C VAL A 205 -6.51 10.45 12.08
N TRP A 206 -6.03 9.24 12.31
CA TRP A 206 -6.33 8.44 13.50
C TRP A 206 -5.04 8.04 14.20
N GLU A 207 -5.06 8.06 15.52
CA GLU A 207 -4.02 7.43 16.31
C GLU A 207 -4.12 5.91 16.18
N THR A 208 -2.96 5.24 16.15
CA THR A 208 -2.87 3.79 15.98
C THR A 208 -2.61 3.07 17.30
N VAL A 209 -2.85 1.76 17.34
CA VAL A 209 -2.55 0.87 18.48
C VAL A 209 -1.06 0.58 18.66
N ILE A 210 -0.18 1.09 17.78
CA ILE A 210 1.26 0.83 17.84
C ILE A 210 1.81 1.46 19.14
N PRO A 211 2.39 0.66 20.07
CA PRO A 211 2.82 1.18 21.36
C PRO A 211 4.02 2.13 21.21
N PRO A 212 4.00 3.34 21.83
CA PRO A 212 5.09 4.32 21.72
C PRO A 212 6.45 3.81 22.25
N ARG A 213 6.42 2.96 23.29
CA ARG A 213 7.62 2.44 23.99
C ARG A 213 8.45 1.45 23.16
N HIS A 214 7.82 0.72 22.25
CA HIS A 214 8.49 -0.27 21.39
C HIS A 214 8.71 0.25 19.97
N SER A 215 8.14 1.40 19.64
CA SER A 215 8.23 2.00 18.32
C SER A 215 9.20 3.19 18.34
N ARG A 216 10.48 2.87 18.55
CA ARG A 216 11.56 3.86 18.40
C ARG A 216 11.71 4.19 16.93
N VAL A 217 11.02 5.23 16.48
CA VAL A 217 11.37 5.87 15.20
C VAL A 217 12.16 7.13 15.49
N PHE A 218 13.34 7.24 14.89
CA PHE A 218 14.24 8.38 15.11
C PHE A 218 14.72 8.48 16.56
N GLY A 219 14.90 7.34 17.24
CA GLY A 219 15.37 7.30 18.63
C GLY A 219 14.42 7.92 19.67
N ARG A 220 13.19 8.29 19.29
CA ARG A 220 12.18 8.88 20.18
C ARG A 220 10.92 8.02 20.23
N GLU A 221 10.35 7.88 21.41
CA GLU A 221 9.02 7.30 21.59
C GLU A 221 7.99 8.29 21.05
N ARG A 222 7.24 7.91 20.00
CA ARG A 222 6.21 8.76 19.40
C ARG A 222 4.96 7.93 19.07
N PRO A 223 3.75 8.49 19.26
CA PRO A 223 2.54 7.86 18.77
C PRO A 223 2.57 7.82 17.24
N PHE A 224 2.06 6.73 16.68
CA PHE A 224 1.88 6.57 15.24
C PHE A 224 0.48 6.97 14.84
N TYR A 225 0.40 7.64 13.70
CA TYR A 225 -0.85 8.09 13.13
C TYR A 225 -1.05 7.46 11.76
N PHE A 226 -2.23 6.89 11.58
CA PHE A 226 -2.75 6.47 10.28
C PHE A 226 -3.45 7.67 9.64
N TYR A 227 -3.04 8.04 8.45
CA TYR A 227 -3.61 9.16 7.73
C TYR A 227 -4.13 8.73 6.37
N ILE A 228 -5.20 9.41 5.94
CA ILE A 228 -5.85 9.20 4.67
C ILE A 228 -6.12 10.58 4.07
N VAL A 229 -5.67 10.80 2.84
CA VAL A 229 -5.79 12.06 2.10
C VAL A 229 -6.59 11.80 0.83
N HIS A 230 -7.58 12.65 0.59
CA HIS A 230 -8.54 12.58 -0.53
C HIS A 230 -8.44 13.79 -1.47
#